data_AF-A0A2E3RQF8-F1
#
_entry.id   AF-A0A2E3RQF8-F1
#
_cell.length_a   1.000
_cell.length_b   1.000
_cell.length_c   1.000
_cell.angle_alpha   90.00
_cell.angle_beta   90.00
_cell.angle_gamma   90.00
#
_symmetry.space_group_name_H-M   'P 1'
#
loop_
_entity.id
_entity.type
_entity.pdbx_description
1 polymer ?
#
loop_
_entity_poly.entity_id
_entity_poly.type
_entity_poly.pdbx_seq_one_letter_code
_entity_poly.pdbx_strand_id
1 'polypeptide(L)'
;HDVQVNDPQIEHAVIEWSNDCNGDGIVDYGQIISGELADVDGDNILDSCEQEIGDLDLSGMIDGADIALLLAYWGNPNAPVGDLNGDGTVNGVDLAILLANWGVIVW
;
A
#
# COMPACT_ATOMS: atom_id res chain seq x y z
N HIS A 1 16.01 -2.66 -14.75
CA HIS A 1 16.83 -1.75 -15.58
C HIS A 1 15.82 -0.91 -16.31
N ASP A 2 15.51 0.26 -15.74
CA ASP A 2 14.34 1.00 -16.16
C ASP A 2 14.54 1.52 -17.57
N VAL A 3 13.48 1.34 -18.34
CA VAL A 3 13.42 1.82 -19.69
C VAL A 3 13.15 3.31 -19.61
N GLN A 4 14.20 4.11 -19.75
CA GLN A 4 14.03 5.52 -20.06
C GLN A 4 13.31 5.58 -21.42
N VAL A 5 12.28 6.43 -21.57
CA VAL A 5 11.54 6.66 -22.83
C VAL A 5 12.44 7.04 -24.03
N ASN A 6 13.73 7.23 -23.79
CA ASN A 6 14.76 7.60 -24.75
C ASN A 6 15.73 6.45 -25.07
N ASP A 7 15.50 5.23 -24.55
CA ASP A 7 16.35 4.07 -24.81
C ASP A 7 16.07 3.54 -26.24
N PRO A 8 17.08 3.56 -27.14
CA PRO A 8 16.91 3.14 -28.53
C PRO A 8 16.67 1.62 -28.71
N GLN A 9 16.70 0.81 -27.64
CA GLN A 9 16.44 -0.64 -27.71
C GLN A 9 14.98 -1.04 -27.48
N ILE A 10 14.06 -0.07 -27.35
CA ILE A 10 12.68 -0.33 -26.96
C ILE A 10 11.78 -0.26 -28.17
N GLU A 11 11.39 -1.43 -28.67
CA GLU A 11 10.43 -1.52 -29.78
C GLU A 11 8.99 -1.28 -29.31
N HIS A 12 8.68 -1.63 -28.05
CA HIS A 12 7.38 -1.42 -27.43
C HIS A 12 7.53 -1.22 -25.91
N ALA A 13 6.84 -0.22 -25.34
CA ALA A 13 6.71 -0.01 -23.91
C ALA A 13 5.23 0.12 -23.54
N VAL A 14 4.83 -0.50 -22.44
CA VAL A 14 3.55 -0.23 -21.79
C VAL A 14 3.86 0.72 -20.64
N ILE A 15 3.36 1.95 -20.74
CA ILE A 15 3.52 2.98 -19.71
C ILE A 15 2.20 3.00 -18.94
N GLU A 16 2.19 2.41 -17.75
CA GLU A 16 1.08 2.55 -16.81
C GLU A 16 1.50 3.56 -15.75
N TRP A 17 0.82 4.72 -15.75
CA TRP A 17 1.24 5.90 -14.98
C TRP A 17 0.59 5.95 -13.59
N SER A 18 0.10 4.82 -13.08
CA SER A 18 -0.86 4.81 -11.96
C SER A 18 -0.66 3.72 -10.90
N ASN A 19 0.32 2.82 -11.00
CA ASN A 19 0.54 1.72 -10.04
C ASN A 19 2.01 1.56 -9.62
N ASP A 20 2.72 2.67 -9.37
CA ASP A 20 4.01 2.68 -8.65
C ASP A 20 3.77 3.42 -7.33
N CYS A 21 3.06 2.76 -6.43
CA CYS A 21 2.66 3.36 -5.17
C CYS A 21 3.83 3.36 -4.17
N ASN A 22 4.71 2.35 -4.21
CA ASN A 22 5.91 2.32 -3.35
C ASN A 22 7.01 3.32 -3.80
N GLY A 23 6.88 3.91 -5.00
CA GLY A 23 7.71 4.99 -5.52
C GLY A 23 9.13 4.56 -5.90
N ASP A 24 9.35 3.27 -6.21
CA ASP A 24 10.66 2.72 -6.54
C ASP A 24 11.02 2.84 -8.03
N GLY A 25 10.09 3.34 -8.86
CA GLY A 25 10.27 3.53 -10.29
C GLY A 25 9.94 2.30 -11.14
N ILE A 26 9.41 1.23 -10.53
CA ILE A 26 8.93 0.01 -11.16
C ILE A 26 7.40 -0.06 -10.99
N VAL A 27 6.70 -0.67 -11.94
CA VAL A 27 5.26 -0.91 -11.82
C VAL A 27 5.02 -2.06 -10.83
N ASP A 28 4.22 -1.81 -9.79
CA ASP A 28 3.94 -2.74 -8.68
C ASP A 28 3.44 -4.10 -9.19
N TYR A 29 2.58 -4.11 -10.22
CA TYR A 29 2.05 -5.35 -10.83
C TYR A 29 3.15 -6.30 -11.31
N GLY A 30 4.25 -5.74 -11.86
CA GLY A 30 5.39 -6.54 -12.30
C GLY A 30 6.14 -7.19 -11.13
N GLN A 31 6.18 -6.50 -9.98
CA GLN A 31 6.85 -6.96 -8.77
C GLN A 31 6.01 -7.97 -7.98
N ILE A 32 4.68 -7.86 -8.05
CA ILE A 32 3.74 -8.86 -7.54
C ILE A 32 3.92 -10.18 -8.29
N ILE A 33 3.90 -10.16 -9.64
CA ILE A 33 4.05 -11.37 -10.46
C ILE A 33 5.42 -12.03 -10.29
N SER A 34 6.48 -11.24 -10.11
CA SER A 34 7.82 -11.78 -9.88
C SER A 34 7.97 -12.42 -8.49
N GLY A 35 7.01 -12.18 -7.59
CA GLY A 35 7.03 -12.61 -6.19
C GLY A 35 7.99 -11.81 -5.33
N GLU A 36 8.36 -10.60 -5.75
CA GLU A 36 9.23 -9.70 -5.01
C GLU A 36 8.48 -8.97 -3.90
N LEU A 37 7.20 -8.68 -4.13
CA LEU A 37 6.32 -8.00 -3.20
C LEU A 37 5.07 -8.84 -2.88
N ALA A 38 4.39 -8.48 -1.78
CA ALA A 38 3.23 -9.21 -1.28
C ALA A 38 1.92 -8.72 -1.91
N ASP A 39 1.07 -9.67 -2.29
CA ASP A 39 -0.31 -9.51 -2.75
C ASP A 39 -1.05 -10.71 -2.14
N VAL A 40 -1.39 -10.60 -0.85
CA VAL A 40 -1.86 -11.74 -0.05
C VAL A 40 -3.31 -12.06 -0.35
N ASP A 41 -4.13 -11.06 -0.64
CA ASP A 41 -5.55 -11.21 -0.93
C ASP A 41 -5.80 -11.50 -2.44
N GLY A 42 -4.82 -11.23 -3.31
CA GLY A 42 -4.80 -11.60 -4.72
C GLY A 42 -5.57 -10.61 -5.59
N ASP A 43 -5.71 -9.37 -5.17
CA ASP A 43 -6.48 -8.34 -5.88
C ASP A 43 -5.63 -7.57 -6.94
N ASN A 44 -4.33 -7.87 -7.01
CA ASN A 44 -3.31 -7.24 -7.87
C ASN A 44 -2.93 -5.81 -7.47
N ILE A 45 -3.27 -5.41 -6.25
CA ILE A 45 -2.67 -4.28 -5.54
C ILE A 45 -1.61 -4.81 -4.59
N LEU A 46 -0.64 -3.96 -4.29
CA LEU A 46 0.43 -4.26 -3.37
C LEU A 46 -0.08 -4.10 -1.93
N ASP A 47 0.05 -5.11 -1.08
CA ASP A 47 -0.44 -5.06 0.32
C ASP A 47 0.06 -3.81 1.08
N SER A 48 1.30 -3.37 0.83
CA SER A 48 1.85 -2.20 1.51
C SER A 48 1.15 -0.90 1.11
N CYS A 49 0.60 -0.82 -0.10
CA CYS A 49 -0.15 0.33 -0.56
C CYS A 49 -1.49 0.46 0.13
N GLU A 50 -2.20 -0.66 0.31
CA GLU A 50 -3.46 -0.70 1.06
C GLU A 50 -3.23 -0.35 2.54
N GLN A 51 -2.19 -0.94 3.14
CA GLN A 51 -1.86 -0.69 4.54
C GLN A 51 -1.44 0.77 4.80
N GLU A 52 -0.74 1.41 3.85
CA GLU A 52 -0.35 2.83 3.96
C GLU A 52 -1.55 3.78 4.01
N ILE A 53 -2.64 3.45 3.31
CA ILE A 53 -3.85 4.28 3.32
C ILE A 53 -4.83 3.89 4.44
N GLY A 54 -4.63 2.73 5.08
CA GLY A 54 -5.36 2.33 6.28
C GLY A 54 -6.34 1.17 6.10
N ASP A 55 -6.27 0.45 4.98
CA ASP A 55 -6.90 -0.88 4.85
C ASP A 55 -5.90 -1.91 5.36
N LEU A 56 -6.04 -2.20 6.64
CA LEU A 56 -5.09 -2.99 7.40
C LEU A 56 -5.42 -4.48 7.32
N ASP A 57 -6.66 -4.83 6.93
CA ASP A 57 -7.11 -6.22 6.77
C ASP A 57 -7.20 -6.70 5.31
N LEU A 58 -6.84 -5.84 4.35
CA LEU A 58 -6.79 -6.11 2.91
C LEU A 58 -8.16 -6.54 2.38
N SER A 59 -9.18 -5.74 2.68
CA SER A 59 -10.56 -6.03 2.29
C SER A 59 -11.08 -5.17 1.13
N GLY A 60 -10.27 -4.23 0.65
CA GLY A 60 -10.63 -3.18 -0.28
C GLY A 60 -11.49 -2.07 0.35
N MET A 61 -11.62 -2.04 1.68
CA MET A 61 -12.45 -1.09 2.41
C MET A 61 -11.80 -0.69 3.73
N ILE A 62 -11.82 0.61 4.02
CA ILE A 62 -11.44 1.15 5.32
C ILE A 62 -12.69 1.28 6.18
N ASP A 63 -12.87 0.34 7.11
CA ASP A 63 -14.03 0.26 7.99
C ASP A 63 -13.70 -0.08 9.47
N GLY A 64 -14.68 -0.63 10.19
CA GLY A 64 -14.54 -0.95 11.60
C GLY A 64 -13.56 -2.10 11.87
N ALA A 65 -13.30 -2.96 10.88
CA ALA A 65 -12.31 -4.03 10.96
C ALA A 65 -10.90 -3.44 11.07
N ASP A 66 -10.58 -2.41 10.28
CA ASP A 66 -9.28 -1.72 10.33
C ASP A 66 -9.10 -0.97 11.64
N ILE A 67 -10.15 -0.34 12.16
CA ILE A 67 -10.11 0.25 13.51
C ILE A 67 -9.78 -0.83 14.54
N ALA A 68 -10.41 -2.00 14.46
CA ALA A 68 -10.16 -3.08 15.40
C ALA A 68 -8.69 -3.56 15.33
N LEU A 69 -8.12 -3.63 14.13
CA LEU A 69 -6.73 -4.03 13.94
C LEU A 69 -5.74 -2.94 14.41
N LEU A 70 -6.01 -1.67 14.11
CA LEU A 70 -5.23 -0.53 14.62
C LEU A 70 -5.22 -0.53 16.16
N LEU A 71 -6.39 -0.72 16.78
CA LEU A 71 -6.51 -0.78 18.24
C LEU A 71 -5.82 -2.02 18.84
N ALA A 72 -5.70 -3.11 18.10
CA ALA A 72 -4.94 -4.30 18.55
C ALA A 72 -3.44 -4.00 18.69
N TYR A 73 -2.92 -3.01 17.96
CA TYR A 73 -1.53 -2.57 18.01
C TYR A 73 -1.32 -1.24 18.76
N TRP A 74 -2.32 -0.73 19.48
CA TRP A 74 -2.25 0.56 20.14
C TRP A 74 -1.06 0.70 21.10
N GLY A 75 -0.25 1.75 20.90
CA GLY A 75 0.94 2.04 21.68
C GLY A 75 2.09 1.05 21.47
N ASN A 76 1.99 0.14 20.49
CA ASN A 76 3.05 -0.82 20.19
C ASN A 76 4.14 -0.18 19.32
N PRO A 77 5.39 -0.09 19.81
CA PRO A 77 6.50 0.37 19.00
C PRO A 77 6.90 -0.70 17.98
N ASN A 78 7.00 -0.32 16.70
CA ASN A 78 7.20 -1.23 15.56
C ASN A 78 6.03 -2.20 15.34
N ALA A 79 4.80 -1.70 15.44
CA ALA A 79 3.63 -2.46 14.99
C ALA A 79 3.80 -2.88 13.51
N PRO A 80 3.39 -4.10 13.13
CA PRO A 80 3.47 -4.52 11.73
C PRO A 80 2.54 -3.72 10.82
N VAL A 81 1.47 -3.15 11.38
CA VAL A 81 0.47 -2.32 10.69
C VAL A 81 -0.05 -1.23 11.63
N GLY A 82 -0.69 -0.19 11.07
CA GLY A 82 -1.42 0.82 11.82
C GLY A 82 -0.61 2.04 12.32
N ASP A 83 0.70 2.09 12.06
CA ASP A 83 1.53 3.30 12.20
C ASP A 83 1.52 4.06 10.86
N LEU A 84 0.43 4.78 10.61
CA LEU A 84 0.12 5.39 9.32
C LEU A 84 0.88 6.70 9.09
N ASN A 85 1.41 7.32 10.14
CA ASN A 85 2.27 8.50 10.01
C ASN A 85 3.76 8.17 10.06
N GLY A 86 4.13 6.91 10.35
CA GLY A 86 5.51 6.43 10.43
C GLY A 86 6.31 7.03 11.59
N ASP A 87 5.64 7.45 12.68
CA ASP A 87 6.30 8.04 13.85
C ASP A 87 6.85 7.00 14.84
N GLY A 88 6.57 5.72 14.57
CA GLY A 88 7.03 4.58 15.34
C GLY A 88 6.07 4.16 16.45
N THR A 89 4.90 4.78 16.59
CA THR A 89 3.90 4.46 17.62
C THR A 89 2.47 4.58 17.12
N VAL A 90 1.73 3.47 17.11
CA VAL A 90 0.29 3.49 16.82
C VAL A 90 -0.48 4.24 17.90
N ASN A 91 -1.10 5.36 17.55
CA ASN A 91 -1.80 6.24 18.48
C ASN A 91 -2.99 6.99 17.83
N GLY A 92 -3.46 8.03 18.51
CA GLY A 92 -4.63 8.81 18.06
C GLY A 92 -4.41 9.56 16.75
N VAL A 93 -3.16 9.81 16.35
CA VAL A 93 -2.83 10.39 15.05
C VAL A 93 -3.11 9.39 13.94
N ASP A 94 -2.71 8.13 14.09
CA ASP A 94 -2.97 7.08 13.10
C ASP A 94 -4.46 6.79 12.97
N LEU A 95 -5.18 6.75 14.10
CA LEU A 95 -6.64 6.62 14.06
C LEU A 95 -7.30 7.78 13.31
N ALA A 96 -6.78 9.01 13.45
CA ALA A 96 -7.31 10.16 12.72
C ALA A 96 -7.04 10.05 11.20
N ILE A 97 -5.89 9.50 10.79
CA ILE A 97 -5.56 9.23 9.39
C ILE A 97 -6.49 8.15 8.82
N LEU A 98 -6.65 7.02 9.52
CA LEU A 98 -7.55 5.93 9.12
C LEU A 98 -8.97 6.45 8.90
N LEU A 99 -9.50 7.22 9.86
CA LEU A 99 -10.85 7.81 9.75
C LEU A 99 -10.96 8.87 8.64
N ALA A 100 -9.87 9.51 8.23
CA ALA A 100 -9.88 10.45 7.11
C ALA A 100 -10.04 9.73 5.76
N ASN A 101 -9.64 8.47 5.68
CA ASN A 101 -9.70 7.64 4.47
C ASN A 101 -10.91 6.68 4.44
N TRP A 102 -11.86 6.83 5.38
CA TRP A 102 -13.00 5.93 5.56
C TRP A 102 -13.80 5.65 4.27
N GLY A 103 -14.06 4.38 4.00
CA GLY A 103 -14.88 3.94 2.88
C GLY A 103 -14.15 2.99 1.92
N VAL A 104 -14.71 2.86 0.72
CA VAL A 104 -14.18 1.98 -0.33
C VAL A 104 -12.92 2.59 -0.94
N ILE A 105 -11.89 1.77 -1.12
CA ILE A 105 -10.68 2.17 -1.83
C ILE A 105 -10.90 2.02 -3.33
N VAL A 106 -10.41 3.01 -4.09
CA VAL A 106 -10.40 2.98 -5.56
C VAL A 106 -8.99 3.29 -6.05
N TRP A 107 -8.45 2.39 -6.86
CA TRP A 107 -7.10 2.45 -7.43
C TRP A 107 -7.13 2.94 -8.88
#